data_AF-A0A950UBN6-F1
#
_entry.id   AF-A0A950UBN6-F1
#
_cell.length_a   1.000
_cell.length_b   1.000
_cell.length_c   1.000
_cell.angle_alpha   90.00
_cell.angle_beta   90.00
_cell.angle_gamma   90.00
#
_symmetry.space_group_name_H-M   'P 1'
#
loop_
_entity.id
_entity.type
_entity.pdbx_description
1 polymer ?
#
loop_
_entity_poly.entity_id
_entity_poly.type
_entity_poly.pdbx_seq_one_letter_code
_entity_poly.pdbx_strand_id
1 'polypeptide(L)' 'PIALSVAEREGRLRPGDRVLMAAFGGGFTWGATTLQWCRTRPR' A
#
# COMPACT_ATOMS: atom_id res chain seq x y z
N PRO A 1 -4.00 -5.81 -1.06
CA PRO A 1 -5.15 -5.01 -1.58
C PRO A 1 -6.13 -4.55 -0.50
N ILE A 2 -6.66 -5.46 0.33
CA ILE A 2 -7.66 -5.12 1.37
C ILE A 2 -7.08 -4.18 2.43
N ALA A 3 -5.93 -4.52 3.01
CA ALA A 3 -5.29 -3.68 4.05
C ALA A 3 -4.99 -2.26 3.57
N LEU A 4 -4.54 -2.11 2.32
CA LEU A 4 -4.27 -0.80 1.71
C LEU A 4 -5.56 0.00 1.53
N SER A 5 -6.66 -0.64 1.10
CA SER A 5 -7.96 0.03 0.96
C SER A 5 -8.56 0.43 2.31
N VAL A 6 -8.42 -0.40 3.35
CA VAL A 6 -8.84 -0.05 4.70
C VAL A 6 -8.03 1.14 5.22
N ALA A 7 -6.71 1.11 5.06
CA ALA A 7 -5.84 2.23 5.48
C ALA A 7 -6.19 3.54 4.75
N GLU A 8 -6.55 3.48 3.47
CA GLU A 8 -7.05 4.64 2.74
C GLU A 8 -8.37 5.17 3.30
N ARG A 9 -9.37 4.29 3.52
CA ARG A 9 -10.69 4.66 4.06
C ARG A 9 -10.61 5.23 5.47
N GLU A 10 -9.69 4.71 6.28
CA GLU A 10 -9.39 5.21 7.63
C GLU A 10 -8.59 6.53 7.62
N GLY A 11 -8.21 7.05 6.45
CA GLY A 11 -7.46 8.30 6.33
C GLY A 11 -6.00 8.20 6.80
N ARG A 12 -5.45 7.00 6.87
CA ARG A 12 -4.09 6.72 7.37
C ARG A 12 -3.00 6.97 6.32
N LEU A 13 -3.39 7.13 5.06
CA LEU A 13 -2.49 7.38 3.93
C LEU A 13 -2.62 8.83 3.45
N ARG A 14 -1.48 9.51 3.29
CA ARG A 14 -1.37 10.87 2.77
C ARG A 14 -0.58 10.89 1.47
N PRO A 15 -0.89 11.81 0.54
CA PRO A 15 -0.07 11.99 -0.65
C PRO A 15 1.39 12.22 -0.28
N GLY A 16 2.28 11.45 -0.90
CA GLY A 16 3.72 11.49 -0.65
C GLY A 16 4.24 10.46 0.35
N ASP A 17 3.37 9.77 1.10
CA ASP A 17 3.79 8.73 2.05
C ASP A 17 4.54 7.60 1.33
N ARG A 18 5.60 7.08 1.94
CA ARG A 18 6.28 5.88 1.46
C ARG A 18 5.61 4.65 2.05
N VAL A 19 5.11 3.78 1.18
CA VAL A 19 4.38 2.57 1.57
C VAL A 19 5.19 1.35 1.19
N LEU A 20 5.49 0.50 2.17
CA LEU A 20 6.06 -0.83 1.95
C LEU A 20 4.93 -1.84 1.78
N MET A 21 4.94 -2.56 0.67
CA MET A 21 4.09 -3.73 0.46
C MET A 21 4.96 -4.96 0.57
N ALA A 22 4.55 -5.91 1.40
CA ALA A 22 5.20 -7.21 1.55
C ALA A 22 4.17 -8.33 1.37
N ALA A 23 4.59 -9.43 0.76
CA ALA A 23 3.77 -10.61 0.56
C ALA A 23 4.59 -11.88 0.79
N PHE A 24 3.90 -12.90 1.31
CA PHE A 24 4.45 -14.22 1.60
C PHE A 24 3.43 -15.28 1.16
N GLY A 25 3.90 -16.42 0.67
CA GLY A 25 3.06 -17.53 0.22
C GLY A 25 3.67 -18.90 0.49
N GLY A 26 2.90 -19.96 0.27
CA GLY A 26 3.34 -21.34 0.49
C GLY A 26 4.58 -21.73 -0.33
N GLY A 27 5.35 -22.69 0.18
CA GLY A 27 6.70 -22.99 -0.31
C GLY A 27 7.71 -22.11 0.41
N PHE A 28 8.38 -21.20 -0.32
CA PHE A 28 9.34 -20.22 0.20
C PHE A 28 9.26 -18.88 -0.57
N THR A 29 8.11 -18.59 -1.19
CA THR A 29 7.95 -17.40 -2.03
C THR A 29 7.62 -16.19 -1.17
N TRP A 30 8.44 -15.15 -1.29
CA TRP A 30 8.24 -13.86 -0.64
C TRP A 30 8.68 -12.74 -1.56
N GLY A 31 8.20 -11.53 -1.30
CA GLY A 31 8.60 -10.35 -2.04
C GLY A 31 8.14 -9.08 -1.35
N ALA A 32 8.85 -8.00 -1.62
CA ALA A 32 8.51 -6.68 -1.13
C ALA A 32 8.78 -5.62 -2.19
N THR A 33 8.02 -4.54 -2.14
CA THR A 33 8.24 -3.35 -2.96
C THR A 33 7.83 -2.11 -2.19
N THR A 34 8.43 -0.98 -2.53
CA THR A 34 8.08 0.32 -1.97
C THR A 34 7.47 1.19 -3.05
N LEU A 35 6.44 1.94 -2.69
CA LEU A 35 5.83 2.95 -3.55
C LEU A 35 5.65 4.27 -2.79
N GLN A 36 5.51 5.35 -3.54
CA GLN A 36 5.05 6.62 -3.01
C GLN A 36 3.54 6.72 -3.22
N TRP A 37 2.78 6.97 -2.17
CA TRP A 37 1.32 7.07 -2.24
C TRP A 37 0.93 8.35 -2.98
N CYS A 38 0.29 8.21 -4.14
CA CYS A 38 -0.24 9.34 -4.90
C CYS A 38 -1.76 9.27 -4.88
N ARG A 39 -2.41 10.16 -4.11
CA ARG A 39 -3.87 10.35 -4.21
C ARG A 39 -4.14 11.53 -5.13
N THR A 40 -4.37 11.25 -6.40
CA THR A 40 -5.00 12.21 -7.32
C THR A 40 -6.44 12.40 -6.88
N ARG A 41 -6.76 13.55 -6.27
CA ARG A 41 -8.17 13.97 -6.20
C ARG A 41 -8.62 14.16 -7.66
N PRO A 42 -9.71 13.51 -8.11
CA PRO A 42 -10.32 13.90 -9.38
C PRO A 42 -10.71 15.38 -9.27
N ARG A 43 -10.34 16.17 -10.28
CA ARG A 43 -10.81 17.55 -10.44
C ARG A 43 -12.24 17.54 -10.92
#